data_AF-A0A800K2K2-F1
#
_entry.id   AF-A0A800K2K2-F1
#
_cell.length_a   1.000
_cell.length_b   1.000
_cell.length_c   1.000
_cell.angle_alpha   90.00
_cell.angle_beta   90.00
_cell.angle_gamma   90.00
#
_symmetry.space_group_name_H-M   'P 1'
#
loop_
_entity.id
_entity.type
_entity.pdbx_description
1 polymer ?
#
loop_
_entity_poly.entity_id
_entity_poly.type
_entity_poly.pdbx_seq_one_letter_code
_entity_poly.pdbx_strand_id
1 'polypeptide(L)'
;MFVTKFGKKPMHFFGLLGTISFFCGFLITAWLVFSKFYFLEYRMTDRPLFYLGLLAMIIGTQLFLTGFISELISRNAMDRNSYPVINKTGFS
;
A
#
# COMPACT_ATOMS: atom_id res chain seq x y z
N MET A 1 -22.02 7.64 6.51
CA MET A 1 -20.59 7.69 6.90
C MET A 1 -20.23 6.40 7.62
N PHE A 2 -19.57 5.45 6.94
CA PHE A 2 -19.22 4.12 7.47
C PHE A 2 -17.70 3.88 7.42
N VAL A 3 -16.91 4.82 7.95
CA VAL A 3 -15.43 4.69 8.06
C VAL A 3 -14.98 4.91 9.51
N THR A 4 -15.87 4.72 10.49
CA THR A 4 -15.61 5.09 11.89
C THR A 4 -14.98 3.98 12.74
N LYS A 5 -14.51 2.87 12.15
CA LYS A 5 -13.90 1.78 12.93
C LYS A 5 -12.64 1.11 12.34
N PHE A 6 -11.88 1.80 11.49
CA PHE A 6 -10.49 1.41 11.17
C PHE A 6 -9.46 1.95 12.17
N GLY A 7 -9.91 2.58 13.25
CA GLY A 7 -9.12 3.39 14.17
C GLY A 7 -8.13 2.68 15.09
N LYS A 8 -7.45 1.60 14.66
CA LYS A 8 -6.36 1.02 15.46
C LYS A 8 -5.03 0.74 14.77
N LYS A 9 -4.92 0.76 13.42
CA LYS A 9 -3.65 0.74 12.62
C LYS A 9 -3.98 0.46 11.13
N PRO A 10 -4.38 1.46 10.32
CA PRO A 10 -4.71 1.25 8.91
C PRO A 10 -3.54 0.69 8.08
N MET A 11 -2.29 0.91 8.51
CA MET A 11 -1.09 0.35 7.86
C MET A 11 -1.14 -1.18 7.74
N HIS A 12 -1.66 -1.89 8.74
CA HIS A 12 -1.55 -3.34 8.80
C HIS A 12 -2.43 -4.05 7.76
N PHE A 13 -3.55 -3.45 7.38
CA PHE A 13 -4.46 -4.04 6.41
C PHE A 13 -3.97 -3.79 4.98
N PHE A 14 -3.76 -2.52 4.62
CA PHE A 14 -3.33 -2.13 3.29
C PHE A 14 -1.86 -2.46 3.00
N GLY A 15 -0.98 -2.33 4.01
CA GLY A 15 0.44 -2.65 3.88
C GLY A 15 0.72 -4.14 3.75
N LEU A 16 -0.01 -5.00 4.48
CA LEU A 16 0.14 -6.45 4.37
C LEU A 16 -0.34 -6.95 3.00
N LEU A 17 -1.53 -6.51 2.57
CA LEU A 17 -2.06 -6.85 1.24
C LEU A 17 -1.16 -6.34 0.11
N GLY A 18 -0.67 -5.10 0.23
CA GLY A 18 0.29 -4.53 -0.73
C GLY A 18 1.59 -5.33 -0.81
N THR A 19 2.15 -5.71 0.34
CA THR A 19 3.39 -6.52 0.40
C THR A 19 3.20 -7.90 -0.22
N ILE A 20 2.09 -8.58 0.07
CA ILE A 20 1.78 -9.91 -0.51
C ILE A 20 1.60 -9.80 -2.03
N SER A 21 0.86 -8.80 -2.49
CA SER A 21 0.64 -8.56 -3.92
C SER A 21 1.93 -8.22 -4.65
N PHE A 22 2.77 -7.36 -4.05
CA PHE A 22 4.08 -7.01 -4.58
C PHE A 22 5.00 -8.24 -4.66
N PHE A 23 5.05 -9.07 -3.61
CA PHE A 23 5.88 -10.27 -3.59
C PHE A 23 5.42 -11.30 -4.63
N CYS A 24 4.12 -11.47 -4.81
CA CYS A 24 3.56 -12.33 -5.85
C CYS A 24 3.91 -11.81 -7.26
N GLY A 25 3.72 -10.51 -7.52
CA GLY A 25 4.10 -9.87 -8.78
C GLY A 25 5.61 -9.94 -9.05
N PHE A 26 6.42 -9.81 -8.00
CA PHE A 26 7.87 -9.94 -8.07
C PHE A 26 8.28 -11.36 -8.43
N LEU A 27 7.71 -12.39 -7.81
CA LEU A 27 7.98 -13.79 -8.15
C LEU A 27 7.62 -14.11 -9.60
N ILE A 28 6.45 -13.66 -10.07
CA ILE A 28 6.00 -13.87 -11.45
C ILE A 28 6.97 -13.18 -12.42
N THR A 29 7.36 -11.94 -12.14
CA THR A 29 8.25 -11.17 -13.00
C THR A 29 9.67 -11.72 -12.97
N ALA A 30 10.18 -12.09 -11.80
CA ALA A 30 11.50 -12.70 -11.63
C ALA A 30 11.59 -14.05 -12.37
N TRP A 31 10.55 -14.88 -12.28
CA TRP A 31 10.46 -16.12 -13.04
C TRP A 31 10.49 -15.88 -14.55
N LEU A 32 9.70 -14.90 -15.05
CA LEU A 32 9.72 -14.54 -16.47
C LEU A 32 11.08 -13.99 -16.92
N VAL A 33 11.71 -13.11 -16.13
CA VAL A 33 13.02 -12.54 -16.43
C VAL A 33 14.11 -13.62 -16.45
N PHE A 34 14.07 -14.57 -15.50
CA PHE A 34 15.01 -15.68 -15.47
C PHE A 34 14.82 -16.60 -16.68
N SER A 35 13.58 -16.95 -17.00
CA SER A 35 13.25 -17.73 -18.20
C SER A 35 13.70 -17.03 -19.49
N LYS A 36 13.55 -15.70 -19.58
CA LYS A 36 14.06 -14.89 -20.70
C LYS A 36 15.57 -15.04 -20.87
N PHE A 37 16.32 -14.97 -19.78
CA PHE A 37 17.78 -15.03 -19.81
C PHE A 37 18.30 -16.42 -20.19
N TYR A 38 17.57 -17.47 -19.80
CA TYR A 38 17.96 -18.86 -20.03
C TYR A 38 17.56 -19.38 -21.42
N PHE A 39 16.39 -19.00 -21.93
CA PHE A 39 15.87 -19.51 -23.21
C PHE A 39 16.17 -18.64 -24.44
N LEU A 40 16.77 -17.45 -24.28
CA LEU A 40 17.08 -16.52 -25.39
C LEU A 40 15.87 -16.18 -26.30
N GLU A 41 14.64 -16.48 -25.86
CA GLU A 41 13.41 -16.21 -26.62
C GLU A 41 13.06 -14.71 -26.56
N TYR A 42 13.24 -14.04 -27.69
CA TYR A 42 13.11 -12.59 -27.87
C TYR A 42 11.67 -12.04 -27.80
N ARG A 43 10.65 -12.90 -27.67
CA ARG A 43 9.22 -12.52 -27.85
C ARG A 43 8.38 -12.57 -26.58
N MET A 44 8.96 -12.30 -25.42
CA MET A 44 8.19 -12.24 -24.17
C MET A 44 7.33 -10.99 -24.02
N THR A 45 7.64 -9.90 -24.74
CA THR A 45 6.82 -8.67 -24.76
C THR A 45 5.42 -8.91 -25.34
N ASP A 46 5.20 -10.00 -26.10
CA ASP A 46 3.88 -10.41 -26.60
C ASP A 46 3.03 -11.14 -25.53
N ARG A 47 3.64 -11.56 -24.41
CA ARG A 47 2.93 -12.38 -23.41
C ARG A 47 2.23 -11.47 -22.38
N PRO A 48 0.89 -11.47 -22.32
CA PRO A 48 0.12 -10.63 -21.41
C PRO A 48 0.47 -10.86 -19.92
N LEU A 49 1.03 -12.04 -19.59
CA LEU A 49 1.50 -12.36 -18.24
C LEU A 49 2.61 -11.43 -17.75
N PHE A 50 3.48 -10.91 -18.63
CA PHE A 50 4.53 -9.97 -18.23
C PHE A 50 3.93 -8.65 -17.74
N TYR A 51 3.00 -8.10 -18.52
CA TYR A 51 2.29 -6.87 -18.16
C TYR A 51 1.43 -7.04 -16.91
N LEU A 52 0.81 -8.21 -16.72
CA LEU A 52 0.06 -8.51 -15.49
C LEU A 52 0.97 -8.57 -14.26
N GLY A 53 2.15 -9.19 -14.36
CA GLY A 53 3.14 -9.21 -13.27
C GLY A 53 3.63 -7.80 -12.90
N LEU A 54 3.90 -6.97 -13.91
CA LEU A 54 4.31 -5.58 -13.73
C LEU A 54 3.19 -4.72 -13.13
N LEU A 55 1.96 -4.87 -13.62
CA LEU A 55 0.77 -4.20 -13.07
C LEU A 55 0.55 -4.60 -11.62
N ALA A 56 0.68 -5.88 -11.28
CA ALA A 56 0.55 -6.37 -9.91
C ALA A 56 1.60 -5.76 -8.98
N MET A 57 2.84 -5.57 -9.43
CA MET A 57 3.87 -4.85 -8.65
C MET A 57 3.51 -3.37 -8.45
N ILE A 58 2.98 -2.69 -9.48
CA ILE A 58 2.53 -1.30 -9.37
C ILE A 58 1.37 -1.18 -8.38
N ILE A 59 0.37 -2.06 -8.47
CA ILE A 59 -0.77 -2.05 -7.54
C ILE A 59 -0.31 -2.37 -6.11
N GLY A 60 0.60 -3.35 -5.94
CA GLY A 60 1.17 -3.70 -4.65
C GLY A 60 1.89 -2.52 -3.98
N THR A 61 2.71 -1.79 -4.74
CA THR A 61 3.39 -0.58 -4.23
C THR A 61 2.41 0.56 -3.91
N GLN A 62 1.38 0.77 -4.75
CA GLN A 62 0.32 1.76 -4.48
C GLN A 62 -0.46 1.46 -3.21
N LEU A 63 -0.82 0.19 -2.97
CA LEU A 63 -1.51 -0.25 -1.75
C LEU A 63 -0.63 -0.07 -0.51
N PHE A 64 0.65 -0.43 -0.61
CA PHE A 64 1.61 -0.21 0.48
C PHE A 64 1.74 1.27 0.83
N LEU A 65 1.93 2.13 -0.19
CA LEU A 65 2.05 3.58 -0.01
C LEU A 65 0.77 4.20 0.58
N THR A 66 -0.40 3.75 0.12
CA THR A 66 -1.71 4.18 0.65
C THR A 66 -1.86 3.81 2.12
N GLY A 67 -1.47 2.59 2.50
CA GLY A 67 -1.47 2.16 3.90
C GLY A 67 -0.53 3.00 4.77
N PHE A 68 0.66 3.32 4.26
CA PHE A 68 1.63 4.18 4.94
C PHE A 68 1.11 5.61 5.12
N ILE A 69 0.56 6.22 4.07
CA ILE A 69 -0.04 7.56 4.12
C ILE A 69 -1.22 7.59 5.10
N SER A 70 -2.08 6.56 5.09
CA SER A 70 -3.22 6.48 6.00
C SER A 70 -2.78 6.48 7.48
N GLU A 71 -1.69 5.77 7.79
CA GLU A 71 -1.10 5.75 9.13
C GLU A 71 -0.51 7.13 9.50
N LEU A 72 0.19 7.80 8.58
CA LEU A 72 0.71 9.15 8.80
C LEU A 72 -0.40 10.17 9.06
N ILE A 73 -1.47 10.15 8.27
CA ILE A 73 -2.63 11.04 8.44
C ILE A 73 -3.32 10.76 9.79
N SER A 74 -3.51 9.48 10.14
CA SER A 74 -4.14 9.09 11.40
C SER A 74 -3.32 9.53 12.62
N ARG A 75 -1.99 9.48 12.55
CA ARG A 75 -1.09 9.95 13.62
C ARG A 75 -1.13 11.46 13.76
N ASN A 76 -1.04 12.20 12.64
CA ASN A 76 -1.12 13.66 12.65
C ASN A 76 -2.49 14.18 13.18
N ALA A 77 -3.58 13.48 12.86
CA ALA A 77 -4.92 13.85 13.36
C ALA A 77 -5.07 13.63 14.88
N MET A 78 -4.42 12.61 15.45
CA MET A 78 -4.45 12.34 16.89
C MET A 78 -3.67 13.38 17.69
N ASP A 79 -2.54 13.85 17.15
CA ASP A 79 -1.74 14.94 17.73
C ASP A 79 -2.54 16.25 17.77
N ARG A 80 -3.24 16.57 16.67
CA ARG A 80 -4.11 17.75 16.60
C ARG A 80 -5.32 17.71 17.54
N ASN A 81 -5.81 16.55 17.96
CA ASN A 81 -6.96 16.45 18.87
C ASN A 81 -6.57 16.48 20.36
N SER A 82 -5.28 16.57 20.67
CA SER A 82 -4.78 16.66 22.05
C SER A 82 -4.59 18.11 22.52
N TYR A 83 -5.33 19.07 21.96
CA TYR A 83 -5.50 20.37 22.61
C TYR A 83 -6.41 20.18 23.82
N PRO A 84 -5.91 20.37 25.07
CA PRO A 84 -6.81 20.47 26.20
C PRO A 84 -7.75 21.63 25.91
N VAL A 85 -9.04 21.34 25.83
CA VAL A 85 -10.11 22.34 25.82
C VAL A 85 -9.94 23.12 27.12
N ILE A 86 -9.17 24.20 27.09
CA ILE A 86 -9.09 25.15 28.19
C ILE A 86 -10.49 25.72 28.32
N ASN A 87 -11.21 25.24 29.34
CA ASN A 87 -12.44 25.80 29.82
C ASN A 87 -12.30 27.33 29.89
N LYS A 88 -12.83 28.03 28.89
CA LYS A 88 -13.29 29.40 29.08
C LYS A 88 -14.63 29.35 29.78
N THR A 89 -14.63 28.97 31.06
CA THR A 89 -15.73 29.34 31.95
C THR A 89 -15.59 30.82 32.26
N GLY A 90 -16.22 31.64 31.41
CA GLY A 90 -16.58 32.99 31.79
C GLY A 90 -17.63 32.91 32.90
N PHE A 91 -17.25 33.29 34.10
CA PHE A 91 -18.14 33.83 35.12
C PHE A 91 -17.31 34.85 35.89
N SER A 92 -17.61 36.12 35.63
CA SER A 92 -17.24 37.27 36.45
C SER A 92 -18.48 37.77 37.17
#